data_AF-A0A7W0NL49-F1
#
_entry.id   AF-A0A7W0NL49-F1
#
_cell.length_a   1.000
_cell.length_b   1.000
_cell.length_c   1.000
_cell.angle_alpha   90.00
_cell.angle_beta   90.00
_cell.angle_gamma   90.00
#
_symmetry.space_group_name_H-M   'P 1'
#
loop_
_entity.id
_entity.type
_entity.pdbx_description
1 polymer ?
#
loop_
_entity_poly.entity_id
_entity_poly.type
_entity_poly.pdbx_seq_one_letter_code
_entity_poly.pdbx_strand_id
1 'polypeptide(L)'
;MTATTRVDPITLQIVGNALASIADEMATTIFRTAHSTVVRDGMDFSASVCDAHGRTVAQAVTVPFHLGSIPVAMATLREHYDGRMSPGDVFLMNDPFDGGIHLQDLFVFKPVFSGDDLIGFTCTTAHHGDVGGRLPGSSACDNTEIFQEGIRLPWLKLYSEGEPVEDVFKIVEANVRIPRMTFGDLGAQVAACTVAERELQALAARHGTAELAALTEALIDHTEQLVRQEIATWPDGTASFTDYLGSDGIDIVDVPIVAHVTIAGDEVTADLTDSAPMVRGSLNSTRSFVEACVYQAVRAALTVEVPNTAGAFRPIHVLTKPGTVAEVVMPGASSMRGVTGFRVLDAVNGALAQLLPSRVAAAGEGGNTLAIFGSERPDGGRFIFYELVVGTWGATPEADGN
;
A
#
# COMPACT_ATOMS: atom_id res chain seq x y z
N MET A 1 37.09 -2.48 7.94
CA MET A 1 36.53 -3.06 9.19
C MET A 1 35.90 -1.92 9.96
N THR A 2 34.69 -1.53 9.58
CA THR A 2 33.89 -0.55 10.31
C THR A 2 33.41 -1.24 11.59
N ALA A 3 33.70 -0.64 12.74
CA ALA A 3 33.20 -1.13 14.01
C ALA A 3 31.67 -1.12 13.95
N THR A 4 31.04 -2.30 13.97
CA THR A 4 29.61 -2.41 14.24
C THR A 4 29.37 -1.84 15.62
N THR A 5 28.88 -0.60 15.68
CA THR A 5 28.43 0.02 16.92
C THR A 5 27.37 -0.91 17.49
N ARG A 6 27.67 -1.51 18.64
CA ARG A 6 26.74 -2.43 19.30
C ARG A 6 25.53 -1.63 19.74
N VAL A 7 24.45 -1.73 18.98
CA VAL A 7 23.16 -1.11 19.31
C VAL A 7 22.68 -1.69 20.64
N ASP A 8 22.33 -0.81 21.58
CA ASP A 8 21.76 -1.22 22.86
C ASP A 8 20.32 -1.74 22.63
N PRO A 9 20.00 -2.98 23.04
CA PRO A 9 18.70 -3.58 22.77
C PRO A 9 17.54 -2.85 23.47
N ILE A 10 17.79 -2.17 24.59
CA ILE A 10 16.76 -1.37 25.27
C ILE A 10 16.46 -0.13 24.44
N THR A 11 17.48 0.61 24.01
CA THR A 11 17.32 1.76 23.10
C THR A 11 16.63 1.36 21.80
N LEU A 12 16.98 0.22 21.20
CA LEU A 12 16.34 -0.29 19.98
C LEU A 12 14.83 -0.46 20.18
N GLN A 13 14.41 -1.08 21.28
CA GLN A 13 12.99 -1.25 21.59
C GLN A 13 12.28 0.07 21.87
N ILE A 14 12.92 1.01 22.56
CA ILE A 14 12.35 2.35 22.80
C ILE A 14 12.13 3.09 21.48
N VAL A 15 13.14 3.11 20.61
CA VAL A 15 13.06 3.79 19.31
C VAL A 15 12.09 3.10 18.36
N GLY A 16 12.07 1.77 18.33
CA GLY A 16 11.08 1.02 17.55
C GLY A 16 9.64 1.34 17.96
N ASN A 17 9.35 1.37 19.27
CA ASN A 17 8.02 1.75 19.77
C ASN A 17 7.69 3.23 19.50
N ALA A 18 8.68 4.12 19.55
CA ALA A 18 8.49 5.52 19.19
C ALA A 18 8.13 5.68 17.71
N LEU A 19 8.84 5.01 16.80
CA LEU A 19 8.54 5.03 15.36
C LEU A 19 7.16 4.44 15.06
N ALA A 20 6.78 3.34 15.71
CA ALA A 20 5.44 2.77 15.60
C ALA A 20 4.36 3.77 16.07
N SER A 21 4.60 4.43 17.20
CA SER A 21 3.68 5.46 17.73
C SER A 21 3.53 6.65 16.77
N ILE A 22 4.61 7.06 16.10
CA ILE A 22 4.57 8.12 15.09
C ILE A 22 3.66 7.69 13.92
N ALA A 23 3.81 6.46 13.43
CA ALA A 23 2.96 5.95 12.35
C ALA A 23 1.47 5.90 12.78
N ASP A 24 1.17 5.47 14.00
CA ASP A 24 -0.21 5.45 14.52
C ASP A 24 -0.77 6.87 14.72
N GLU A 25 0.06 7.85 15.09
CA GLU A 25 -0.34 9.26 15.17
C GLU A 25 -0.66 9.83 13.78
N MET A 26 0.09 9.46 12.74
CA MET A 26 -0.24 9.79 11.35
C MET A 26 -1.61 9.22 10.97
N ALA A 27 -1.84 7.94 11.22
CA ALA A 27 -3.11 7.28 10.89
C ALA A 27 -4.29 7.93 11.63
N THR A 28 -4.12 8.23 12.92
CA THR A 28 -5.12 8.94 13.73
C THR A 28 -5.40 10.34 13.19
N THR A 29 -4.37 11.04 12.70
CA THR A 29 -4.50 12.37 12.10
C THR A 29 -5.35 12.30 10.83
N ILE A 30 -5.08 11.36 9.93
CA ILE A 30 -5.88 11.16 8.71
C ILE A 30 -7.33 10.85 9.08
N PHE A 31 -7.54 9.83 9.92
CA PHE A 31 -8.87 9.40 10.36
C PHE A 31 -9.73 10.55 10.91
N ARG A 32 -9.13 11.45 11.69
CA ARG A 32 -9.85 12.57 12.33
C ARG A 32 -10.08 13.78 11.43
N THR A 33 -9.29 13.94 10.37
CA THR A 33 -9.29 15.16 9.55
C THR A 33 -9.73 14.95 8.11
N ALA A 34 -9.86 13.70 7.67
CA ALA A 34 -10.40 13.35 6.36
C ALA A 34 -11.85 13.82 6.18
N HIS A 35 -12.19 14.16 4.94
CA HIS A 35 -13.49 14.68 4.53
C HIS A 35 -14.38 13.60 3.90
N SER A 36 -13.81 12.62 3.20
CA SER A 36 -14.59 11.55 2.56
C SER A 36 -14.97 10.44 3.54
N THR A 37 -16.10 9.79 3.27
CA THR A 37 -16.53 8.59 4.00
C THR A 37 -15.61 7.40 3.71
N VAL A 38 -15.00 7.34 2.52
CA VAL A 38 -14.03 6.31 2.14
C VAL A 38 -12.85 6.28 3.11
N VAL A 39 -12.25 7.43 3.37
CA VAL A 39 -11.10 7.54 4.28
C VAL A 39 -11.54 7.55 5.74
N ARG A 40 -12.57 8.32 6.10
CA ARG A 40 -12.99 8.49 7.50
C ARG A 40 -13.72 7.27 8.06
N ASP A 41 -14.69 6.74 7.32
CA ASP A 41 -15.57 5.68 7.81
C ASP A 41 -15.10 4.30 7.31
N GLY A 42 -14.63 4.23 6.07
CA GLY A 42 -14.06 3.00 5.47
C GLY A 42 -12.61 2.72 5.86
N MET A 43 -11.91 3.71 6.42
CA MET A 43 -10.50 3.61 6.83
C MET A 43 -9.55 3.17 5.70
N ASP A 44 -9.89 3.51 4.44
CA ASP A 44 -9.10 3.14 3.27
C ASP A 44 -7.92 4.10 3.03
N PHE A 45 -6.92 3.96 3.89
CA PHE A 45 -5.68 4.71 3.85
C PHE A 45 -4.57 3.94 4.54
N SER A 46 -3.32 4.37 4.36
CA SER A 46 -2.17 3.90 5.13
C SER A 46 -1.18 5.03 5.39
N ALA A 47 -0.41 4.89 6.47
CA ALA A 47 0.64 5.81 6.85
C ALA A 47 1.91 5.05 7.23
N SER A 48 3.07 5.57 6.82
CA SER A 48 4.37 4.95 7.07
C SER A 48 5.46 5.99 7.29
N VAL A 49 6.42 5.61 8.11
CA VAL A 49 7.69 6.29 8.29
C VAL A 49 8.77 5.45 7.60
N CYS A 50 9.61 6.10 6.80
CA CYS A 50 10.74 5.48 6.13
C CYS A 50 12.05 6.11 6.60
N ASP A 51 13.14 5.33 6.56
CA ASP A 51 14.48 5.84 6.81
C ASP A 51 15.00 6.71 5.66
N ALA A 52 16.22 7.25 5.81
CA ALA A 52 16.87 8.08 4.79
C ALA A 52 17.13 7.35 3.46
N HIS A 53 17.04 6.01 3.43
CA HIS A 53 17.15 5.19 2.22
C HIS A 53 15.77 4.86 1.61
N GLY A 54 14.67 5.32 2.22
CA GLY A 54 13.32 5.07 1.75
C GLY A 54 12.76 3.71 2.17
N ARG A 55 13.40 3.01 3.12
CA ARG A 55 12.91 1.73 3.63
C ARG A 55 11.92 1.98 4.76
N THR A 56 10.75 1.34 4.71
CA THR A 56 9.75 1.44 5.78
C THR A 56 10.34 0.96 7.10
N VAL A 57 10.32 1.83 8.12
CA VAL A 57 10.77 1.53 9.49
C VAL A 57 9.60 1.38 10.46
N ALA A 58 8.44 1.94 10.12
CA ALA A 58 7.19 1.74 10.82
C ALA A 58 6.02 1.99 9.87
N GLN A 59 4.97 1.20 10.01
CA GLN A 59 3.72 1.37 9.29
C GLN A 59 2.54 1.16 10.23
N ALA A 60 1.58 2.07 10.17
CA ALA A 60 0.37 2.02 10.98
C ALA A 60 -0.47 0.81 10.59
N VAL A 61 -1.13 0.19 11.57
CA VAL A 61 -2.05 -0.94 11.34
C VAL A 61 -3.32 -0.44 10.66
N THR A 62 -3.27 -0.42 9.34
CA THR A 62 -4.31 0.10 8.44
C THR A 62 -4.50 -0.91 7.29
N VAL A 63 -4.99 -0.51 6.12
CA VAL A 63 -5.28 -1.44 5.03
C VAL A 63 -4.02 -2.21 4.57
N PRO A 64 -3.98 -3.56 4.71
CA PRO A 64 -2.80 -4.37 4.35
C PRO A 64 -2.43 -4.31 2.88
N PHE A 65 -3.39 -4.00 2.01
CA PHE A 65 -3.19 -3.88 0.56
C PHE A 65 -2.26 -2.74 0.13
N HIS A 66 -1.87 -1.84 1.04
CA HIS A 66 -0.86 -0.81 0.80
C HIS A 66 0.57 -1.23 1.20
N LEU A 67 0.75 -2.40 1.83
CA LEU A 67 2.05 -2.87 2.34
C LEU A 67 3.12 -2.98 1.24
N GLY A 68 2.75 -3.45 0.06
CA GLY A 68 3.67 -3.66 -1.06
C GLY A 68 3.90 -2.43 -1.95
N SER A 69 3.06 -1.39 -1.84
CA SER A 69 3.13 -0.26 -2.77
C SER A 69 4.06 0.86 -2.32
N ILE A 70 4.14 1.13 -1.02
CA ILE A 70 5.01 2.20 -0.49
C ILE A 70 6.48 1.99 -0.90
N PRO A 71 7.07 0.78 -0.82
CA PRO A 71 8.44 0.57 -1.28
C PRO A 71 8.67 0.90 -2.76
N VAL A 72 7.72 0.52 -3.64
CA VAL A 72 7.82 0.77 -5.09
C VAL A 72 7.60 2.26 -5.41
N ALA A 73 6.60 2.89 -4.79
CA ALA A 73 6.36 4.33 -4.89
C ALA A 73 7.59 5.12 -4.39
N MET A 74 8.19 4.71 -3.26
CA MET A 74 9.41 5.35 -2.75
C MET A 74 10.58 5.20 -3.74
N ALA A 75 10.79 4.01 -4.28
CA ALA A 75 11.88 3.77 -5.23
C ALA A 75 11.77 4.69 -6.46
N THR A 76 10.59 4.78 -7.07
CA THR A 76 10.34 5.66 -8.23
C THR A 76 10.47 7.13 -7.86
N LEU A 77 9.92 7.58 -6.72
CA LEU A 77 10.11 8.96 -6.24
C LEU A 77 11.61 9.32 -6.18
N ARG A 78 12.43 8.42 -5.64
CA ARG A 78 13.88 8.62 -5.51
C ARG A 78 14.60 8.61 -6.85
N GLU A 79 14.23 7.71 -7.77
CA GLU A 79 14.76 7.72 -9.14
C GLU A 79 14.57 9.07 -9.82
N HIS A 80 13.41 9.70 -9.58
CA HIS A 80 13.15 11.04 -10.08
C HIS A 80 13.90 12.09 -9.27
N TYR A 81 13.80 12.13 -7.93
CA TYR A 81 14.12 13.32 -7.13
C TYR A 81 15.33 13.22 -6.20
N ASP A 82 16.07 12.11 -6.15
CA ASP A 82 17.26 12.01 -5.30
C ASP A 82 18.26 13.14 -5.61
N GLY A 83 18.73 13.82 -4.54
CA GLY A 83 19.60 15.00 -4.64
C GLY A 83 18.90 16.29 -5.10
N ARG A 84 17.57 16.29 -5.28
CA ARG A 84 16.76 17.45 -5.71
C ARG A 84 15.59 17.76 -4.77
N MET A 85 15.62 17.23 -3.56
CA MET A 85 14.63 17.44 -2.51
C MET A 85 15.13 18.49 -1.51
N SER A 86 14.22 19.35 -1.06
CA SER A 86 14.47 20.40 -0.06
C SER A 86 13.55 20.22 1.16
N PRO A 87 13.94 20.72 2.35
CA PRO A 87 13.03 20.81 3.49
C PRO A 87 11.74 21.54 3.12
N GLY A 88 10.59 20.98 3.53
CA GLY A 88 9.26 21.54 3.22
C GLY A 88 8.70 21.14 1.85
N ASP A 89 9.45 20.42 1.01
CA ASP A 89 8.87 19.77 -0.17
C ASP A 89 7.82 18.72 0.22
N VAL A 90 6.78 18.59 -0.59
CA VAL A 90 5.79 17.50 -0.50
C VAL A 90 5.50 17.02 -1.91
N PHE A 91 5.55 15.71 -2.11
CA PHE A 91 5.33 15.06 -3.39
C PHE A 91 3.98 14.36 -3.44
N LEU A 92 3.38 14.31 -4.63
CA LEU A 92 2.10 13.68 -4.94
C LEU A 92 2.24 12.78 -6.18
N MET A 93 1.64 11.59 -6.16
CA MET A 93 1.54 10.66 -7.29
C MET A 93 0.30 9.77 -7.14
N ASN A 94 -0.31 9.38 -8.26
CA ASN A 94 -1.29 8.27 -8.29
C ASN A 94 -1.11 7.35 -9.53
N ASP A 95 -0.07 7.58 -10.34
CA ASP A 95 0.17 6.81 -11.56
C ASP A 95 0.58 5.35 -11.23
N PRO A 96 -0.23 4.34 -11.62
CA PRO A 96 0.05 2.93 -11.34
C PRO A 96 1.32 2.43 -12.05
N PHE A 97 1.74 3.13 -13.11
CA PHE A 97 2.93 2.82 -13.89
C PHE A 97 4.17 3.57 -13.40
N ASP A 98 4.03 4.40 -12.37
CA ASP A 98 5.12 5.15 -11.69
C ASP A 98 5.13 4.83 -10.18
N GLY A 99 4.81 3.57 -9.84
CA GLY A 99 4.86 3.03 -8.47
C GLY A 99 3.55 3.06 -7.69
N GLY A 100 2.49 3.65 -8.24
CA GLY A 100 1.15 3.61 -7.66
C GLY A 100 0.49 2.23 -7.78
N ILE A 101 -0.82 2.23 -7.56
CA ILE A 101 -1.65 1.02 -7.53
C ILE A 101 -2.84 1.14 -8.50
N HIS A 102 -3.65 2.18 -8.31
CA HIS A 102 -4.71 2.65 -9.20
C HIS A 102 -4.92 4.14 -8.94
N LEU A 103 -5.62 4.85 -9.82
CA LEU A 103 -5.65 6.33 -9.79
C LEU A 103 -6.29 6.92 -8.54
N GLN A 104 -7.15 6.18 -7.86
CA GLN A 104 -7.85 6.66 -6.68
C GLN A 104 -6.93 6.69 -5.45
N ASP A 105 -5.88 5.89 -5.41
CA ASP A 105 -4.92 5.88 -4.31
C ASP A 105 -3.86 6.96 -4.55
N LEU A 106 -4.00 8.10 -3.87
CA LEU A 106 -3.05 9.20 -3.97
C LEU A 106 -1.97 9.04 -2.91
N PHE A 107 -0.72 8.94 -3.36
CA PHE A 107 0.46 8.84 -2.53
C PHE A 107 1.00 10.25 -2.23
N VAL A 108 1.17 10.57 -0.94
CA VAL A 108 1.78 11.82 -0.47
C VAL A 108 3.05 11.50 0.31
N PHE A 109 4.17 12.05 -0.16
CA PHE A 109 5.51 11.77 0.36
C PHE A 109 6.18 13.07 0.78
N LYS A 110 6.76 13.09 1.97
CA LYS A 110 7.45 14.26 2.51
C LYS A 110 8.84 13.85 3.01
N PRO A 111 9.93 14.34 2.39
CA PRO A 111 11.28 14.14 2.93
C PRO A 111 11.44 14.91 4.24
N VAL A 112 12.11 14.31 5.20
CA VAL A 112 12.33 14.87 6.54
C VAL A 112 13.81 15.11 6.74
N PHE A 113 14.15 16.34 7.12
CA PHE A 113 15.53 16.78 7.32
C PHE A 113 15.83 17.15 8.77
N SER A 114 17.09 16.98 9.18
CA SER A 114 17.67 17.55 10.40
C SER A 114 18.85 18.45 10.00
N GLY A 115 18.62 19.76 9.94
CA GLY A 115 19.53 20.66 9.23
C GLY A 115 19.51 20.35 7.73
N ASP A 116 20.68 20.08 7.15
CA ASP A 116 20.81 19.72 5.72
C ASP A 116 20.78 18.19 5.49
N ASP A 117 20.78 17.39 6.57
CA ASP A 117 20.81 15.94 6.48
C ASP A 117 19.39 15.37 6.30
N LEU A 118 19.17 14.62 5.21
CA LEU A 118 17.96 13.81 5.03
C LEU A 118 17.98 12.66 6.05
N ILE A 119 17.00 12.63 6.95
CA ILE A 119 16.91 11.62 8.02
C ILE A 119 15.82 10.58 7.76
N GLY A 120 14.90 10.84 6.84
CA GLY A 120 13.84 9.90 6.48
C GLY A 120 12.75 10.51 5.63
N PHE A 121 11.63 9.79 5.52
CA PHE A 121 10.44 10.23 4.81
C PHE A 121 9.19 9.90 5.63
N THR A 122 8.18 10.73 5.52
CA THR A 122 6.83 10.43 5.98
C THR A 122 5.92 10.27 4.76
N CYS A 123 5.17 9.18 4.76
CA CYS A 123 4.45 8.72 3.57
C CYS A 123 3.02 8.38 3.95
N THR A 124 2.07 8.76 3.11
CA THR A 124 0.67 8.34 3.24
C THR A 124 0.13 7.95 1.88
N THR A 125 -0.83 7.04 1.88
CA THR A 125 -1.71 6.79 0.74
C THR A 125 -3.15 6.78 1.24
N ALA A 126 -4.07 7.30 0.45
CA ALA A 126 -5.49 7.29 0.78
C ALA A 126 -6.31 7.09 -0.48
N HIS A 127 -7.40 6.35 -0.37
CA HIS A 127 -8.34 6.12 -1.46
C HIS A 127 -9.27 7.33 -1.60
N HIS A 128 -9.05 8.15 -2.63
CA HIS A 128 -9.87 9.31 -2.94
C HIS A 128 -11.14 8.87 -3.66
N GLY A 129 -12.28 9.27 -3.11
CA GLY A 129 -13.60 8.84 -3.61
C GLY A 129 -13.94 9.30 -5.03
N ASP A 130 -13.13 10.16 -5.67
CA ASP A 130 -13.22 10.47 -7.11
C ASP A 130 -11.97 11.19 -7.60
N VAL A 131 -11.48 10.79 -8.76
CA VAL A 131 -10.33 11.37 -9.46
C VAL A 131 -10.66 11.73 -10.91
N GLY A 132 -11.94 11.96 -11.23
CA GLY A 132 -12.34 12.42 -12.57
C GLY A 132 -12.51 11.36 -13.63
N GLY A 133 -12.60 10.08 -13.27
CA GLY A 133 -12.86 9.00 -14.23
C GLY A 133 -14.21 9.15 -14.95
N ARG A 134 -14.48 8.33 -15.97
CA ARG A 134 -15.70 8.44 -16.80
C ARG A 134 -17.00 8.41 -16.00
N LEU A 135 -17.05 7.65 -14.91
CA LEU A 135 -18.20 7.54 -14.00
C LEU A 135 -17.88 8.16 -12.62
N PRO A 136 -18.91 8.62 -11.87
CA PRO A 136 -18.73 9.03 -10.48
C PRO A 136 -18.05 7.93 -9.67
N GLY A 137 -17.09 8.29 -8.83
CA GLY A 137 -16.28 7.33 -8.08
C GLY A 137 -15.01 6.89 -8.80
N SER A 138 -14.91 7.17 -10.11
CA SER A 138 -13.74 6.85 -10.93
C SER A 138 -13.41 5.35 -11.02
N SER A 139 -14.33 4.50 -10.59
CA SER A 139 -14.20 3.05 -10.58
C SER A 139 -15.30 2.42 -11.43
N ALA A 140 -14.93 1.61 -12.42
CA ALA A 140 -15.88 0.89 -13.28
C ALA A 140 -15.21 -0.33 -13.89
N CYS A 141 -15.82 -1.52 -13.77
CA CYS A 141 -15.26 -2.78 -14.27
C CYS A 141 -15.03 -2.76 -15.80
N ASP A 142 -15.84 -1.99 -16.53
CA ASP A 142 -15.83 -1.91 -17.99
C ASP A 142 -14.88 -0.83 -18.55
N ASN A 143 -14.04 -0.21 -17.72
CA ASN A 143 -12.94 0.62 -18.21
C ASN A 143 -11.90 -0.29 -18.88
N THR A 144 -11.56 0.01 -20.13
CA THR A 144 -10.61 -0.74 -20.95
C THR A 144 -9.23 -0.12 -21.01
N GLU A 145 -9.14 1.18 -20.73
CA GLU A 145 -7.88 1.92 -20.71
C GLU A 145 -7.78 2.79 -19.45
N ILE A 146 -6.58 2.95 -18.92
CA ILE A 146 -6.30 3.79 -17.75
C ILE A 146 -6.83 5.22 -17.90
N PHE A 147 -6.88 5.74 -19.12
CA PHE A 147 -7.36 7.10 -19.42
C PHE A 147 -8.86 7.30 -19.13
N GLN A 148 -9.63 6.21 -19.01
CA GLN A 148 -11.04 6.26 -18.64
C GLN A 148 -11.22 6.34 -17.11
N GLU A 149 -10.16 6.11 -16.34
CA GLU A 149 -10.21 5.99 -14.88
C GLU A 149 -10.02 7.33 -14.17
N GLY A 150 -9.51 8.36 -14.86
CA GLY A 150 -9.43 9.72 -14.33
C GLY A 150 -8.08 10.37 -14.54
N ILE A 151 -7.80 11.39 -13.72
CA ILE A 151 -6.52 12.11 -13.78
C ILE A 151 -5.40 11.20 -13.29
N ARG A 152 -4.39 11.05 -14.15
CA ARG A 152 -3.16 10.35 -13.83
C ARG A 152 -2.04 11.36 -13.58
N LEU A 153 -1.55 11.37 -12.36
CA LEU A 153 -0.53 12.26 -11.83
C LEU A 153 0.77 11.46 -11.68
N PRO A 154 1.79 11.75 -12.51
CA PRO A 154 3.14 11.27 -12.22
C PRO A 154 3.66 11.94 -10.94
N TRP A 155 4.90 11.64 -10.54
CA TRP A 155 5.50 12.37 -9.43
C TRP A 155 5.56 13.88 -9.69
N LEU A 156 4.86 14.65 -8.84
CA LEU A 156 4.80 16.10 -8.86
C LEU A 156 5.08 16.64 -7.47
N LYS A 157 5.60 17.86 -7.37
CA LYS A 157 5.60 18.62 -6.10
C LYS A 157 4.20 19.18 -5.87
N LEU A 158 3.58 18.82 -4.75
CA LEU A 158 2.38 19.47 -4.21
C LEU A 158 2.74 20.73 -3.44
N TYR A 159 3.84 20.69 -2.70
CA TYR A 159 4.46 21.84 -2.04
C TYR A 159 5.95 21.89 -2.41
N SER A 160 6.47 23.10 -2.64
CA SER A 160 7.89 23.35 -2.86
C SER A 160 8.39 24.24 -1.73
N GLU A 161 9.31 23.72 -0.90
CA GLU A 161 9.88 24.45 0.24
C GLU A 161 8.82 25.10 1.16
N GLY A 162 7.72 24.37 1.40
CA GLY A 162 6.61 24.82 2.26
C GLY A 162 5.53 25.63 1.55
N GLU A 163 5.75 26.07 0.31
CA GLU A 163 4.77 26.85 -0.46
C GLU A 163 3.96 25.95 -1.42
N PRO A 164 2.63 26.10 -1.50
CA PRO A 164 1.80 25.29 -2.37
C PRO A 164 2.11 25.54 -3.86
N VAL A 165 2.22 24.47 -4.63
CA VAL A 165 2.38 24.56 -6.09
C VAL A 165 1.01 24.77 -6.74
N GLU A 166 0.57 26.02 -6.84
CA GLU A 166 -0.79 26.39 -7.26
C GLU A 166 -1.26 25.71 -8.55
N ASP A 167 -0.38 25.50 -9.52
CA ASP A 167 -0.73 24.91 -10.81
C ASP A 167 -1.15 23.44 -10.66
N VAL A 168 -0.56 22.69 -9.73
CA VAL A 168 -0.97 21.31 -9.42
C VAL A 168 -2.37 21.31 -8.82
N PHE A 169 -2.66 22.21 -7.88
CA PHE A 169 -4.00 22.35 -7.30
C PHE A 169 -5.03 22.72 -8.37
N LYS A 170 -4.73 23.67 -9.26
CA LYS A 170 -5.63 24.05 -10.37
C LYS A 170 -5.91 22.89 -11.32
N ILE A 171 -4.90 22.08 -11.64
CA ILE A 171 -5.04 20.89 -12.48
C ILE A 171 -5.94 19.86 -11.80
N VAL A 172 -5.72 19.55 -10.52
CA VAL A 172 -6.57 18.60 -9.78
C VAL A 172 -8.00 19.12 -9.67
N GLU A 173 -8.19 20.39 -9.30
CA GLU A 173 -9.52 21.02 -9.17
C GLU A 173 -10.33 20.92 -10.46
N ALA A 174 -9.68 21.16 -11.61
CA ALA A 174 -10.34 21.12 -12.91
C ALA A 174 -10.78 19.71 -13.33
N ASN A 175 -10.23 18.66 -12.72
CA ASN A 175 -10.43 17.28 -13.16
C ASN A 175 -11.23 16.42 -12.17
N VAL A 176 -11.55 16.89 -10.96
CA VAL A 176 -12.31 16.10 -9.97
C VAL A 176 -13.74 16.61 -9.77
N ARG A 177 -14.69 15.71 -9.46
CA ARG A 177 -16.11 16.08 -9.31
C ARG A 177 -16.43 16.85 -8.03
N ILE A 178 -15.68 16.62 -6.95
CA ILE A 178 -15.92 17.25 -5.63
C ILE A 178 -14.59 17.77 -5.05
N PRO A 179 -14.06 18.91 -5.55
CA PRO A 179 -12.74 19.42 -5.14
C PRO A 179 -12.59 19.63 -3.64
N ARG A 180 -13.63 20.09 -2.95
CA ARG A 180 -13.60 20.28 -1.48
C ARG A 180 -13.36 18.98 -0.71
N MET A 181 -13.81 17.84 -1.24
CA MET A 181 -13.57 16.53 -0.64
C MET A 181 -12.13 16.09 -0.92
N THR A 182 -11.72 16.10 -2.18
CA THR A 182 -10.35 15.74 -2.63
C THR A 182 -9.27 16.55 -1.90
N PHE A 183 -9.41 17.88 -1.83
CA PHE A 183 -8.45 18.74 -1.13
C PHE A 183 -8.52 18.61 0.39
N GLY A 184 -9.66 18.19 0.94
CA GLY A 184 -9.78 17.84 2.35
C GLY A 184 -8.95 16.61 2.70
N ASP A 185 -9.10 15.54 1.92
CA ASP A 185 -8.36 14.29 2.11
C ASP A 185 -6.86 14.48 1.83
N LEU A 186 -6.49 15.23 0.79
CA LEU A 186 -5.08 15.62 0.55
C LEU A 186 -4.52 16.43 1.71
N GLY A 187 -5.30 17.39 2.24
CA GLY A 187 -4.91 18.16 3.42
C GLY A 187 -4.68 17.27 4.65
N ALA A 188 -5.53 16.26 4.86
CA ALA A 188 -5.38 15.29 5.93
C ALA A 188 -4.08 14.46 5.79
N GLN A 189 -3.76 14.01 4.57
CA GLN A 189 -2.51 13.31 4.24
C GLN A 189 -1.27 14.17 4.52
N VAL A 190 -1.28 15.43 4.07
CA VAL A 190 -0.17 16.39 4.30
C VAL A 190 -0.02 16.72 5.78
N ALA A 191 -1.13 16.89 6.51
CA ALA A 191 -1.12 17.14 7.94
C ALA A 191 -0.50 15.96 8.70
N ALA A 192 -0.86 14.73 8.37
CA ALA A 192 -0.27 13.52 8.95
C ALA A 192 1.24 13.44 8.69
N CYS A 193 1.68 13.69 7.46
CA CYS A 193 3.11 13.73 7.12
C CYS A 193 3.87 14.79 7.92
N THR A 194 3.25 15.95 8.16
CA THR A 194 3.84 17.08 8.90
C THR A 194 3.92 16.81 10.41
N VAL A 195 2.92 16.12 10.97
CA VAL A 195 2.97 15.66 12.37
C VAL A 195 4.16 14.71 12.57
N ALA A 196 4.30 13.71 11.69
CA ALA A 196 5.40 12.76 11.78
C ALA A 196 6.78 13.37 11.49
N GLU A 197 6.88 14.37 10.62
CA GLU A 197 8.12 15.13 10.40
C GLU A 197 8.63 15.70 11.73
N ARG A 198 7.76 16.38 12.49
CA ARG A 198 8.11 16.97 13.79
C ARG A 198 8.61 15.91 14.77
N GLU A 199 7.91 14.78 14.88
CA GLU A 199 8.27 13.73 15.83
C GLU A 199 9.56 13.02 15.43
N LEU A 200 9.79 12.80 14.13
CA LEU A 200 11.04 12.23 13.63
C LEU A 200 12.23 13.17 13.86
N GLN A 201 12.04 14.48 13.65
CA GLN A 201 13.03 15.50 14.00
C GLN A 201 13.32 15.53 15.50
N ALA A 202 12.28 15.41 16.35
CA ALA A 202 12.46 15.34 17.80
C ALA A 202 13.23 14.08 18.23
N LEU A 203 12.99 12.95 17.58
CA LEU A 203 13.73 11.71 17.82
C LEU A 203 15.20 11.85 17.40
N ALA A 204 15.46 12.43 16.22
CA ALA A 204 16.81 12.75 15.75
C ALA A 204 17.53 13.74 16.67
N ALA A 205 16.84 14.73 17.25
CA ALA A 205 17.44 15.66 18.21
C ALA A 205 17.83 15.00 19.53
N ARG A 206 17.15 13.92 19.94
CA ARG A 206 17.42 13.18 21.18
C ARG A 206 18.57 12.18 21.04
N HIS A 207 18.61 11.44 19.93
CA HIS A 207 19.58 10.36 19.71
C HIS A 207 20.74 10.76 18.78
N GLY A 208 20.59 11.83 18.01
CA GLY A 208 21.49 12.15 16.91
C GLY A 208 21.15 11.36 15.65
N THR A 209 21.43 11.95 14.48
CA THR A 209 21.08 11.39 13.17
C THR A 209 21.78 10.05 12.89
N ALA A 210 23.07 9.95 13.23
CA ALA A 210 23.85 8.74 13.03
C ALA A 210 23.39 7.56 13.91
N GLU A 211 23.01 7.83 15.16
CA GLU A 211 22.49 6.79 16.05
C GLU A 211 21.09 6.34 15.59
N LEU A 212 20.22 7.29 15.22
CA LEU A 212 18.90 6.97 14.68
C LEU A 212 18.99 6.09 13.43
N ALA A 213 19.89 6.41 12.50
CA ALA A 213 20.11 5.59 11.30
C ALA A 213 20.59 4.16 11.64
N ALA A 214 21.50 4.01 12.62
CA ALA A 214 21.95 2.70 13.07
C ALA A 214 20.83 1.90 13.76
N LEU A 215 19.96 2.57 14.52
CA LEU A 215 18.80 1.97 15.16
C LEU A 215 17.74 1.52 14.15
N THR A 216 17.48 2.31 13.11
CA THR A 216 16.53 1.93 12.05
C THR A 216 17.03 0.74 11.24
N GLU A 217 18.34 0.69 10.92
CA GLU A 217 18.92 -0.50 10.26
C GLU A 217 18.77 -1.74 11.15
N ALA A 218 19.17 -1.63 12.41
CA ALA A 218 19.07 -2.74 13.36
C ALA A 218 17.63 -3.21 13.55
N LEU A 219 16.65 -2.31 13.50
CA LEU A 219 15.23 -2.66 13.60
C LEU A 219 14.75 -3.42 12.36
N ILE A 220 15.15 -2.98 11.16
CA ILE A 220 14.83 -3.68 9.90
C ILE A 220 15.46 -5.08 9.91
N ASP A 221 16.74 -5.21 10.26
CA ASP A 221 17.44 -6.49 10.33
C ASP A 221 16.83 -7.40 11.40
N HIS A 222 16.42 -6.85 12.54
CA HIS A 222 15.75 -7.61 13.59
C HIS A 222 14.41 -8.17 13.11
N THR A 223 13.59 -7.37 12.42
CA THR A 223 12.33 -7.85 11.84
C THR A 223 12.58 -8.98 10.85
N GLU A 224 13.56 -8.83 9.94
CA GLU A 224 13.91 -9.88 8.98
C GLU A 224 14.29 -11.18 9.69
N GLN A 225 15.14 -11.10 10.72
CA GLN A 225 15.54 -12.27 11.50
C GLN A 225 14.35 -12.98 12.14
N LEU A 226 13.38 -12.25 12.70
CA LEU A 226 12.17 -12.83 13.29
C LEU A 226 11.33 -13.55 12.24
N VAL A 227 11.12 -12.93 11.07
CA VAL A 227 10.33 -13.54 10.00
C VAL A 227 11.02 -14.77 9.43
N ARG A 228 12.33 -14.71 9.15
CA ARG A 228 13.13 -15.87 8.69
C ARG A 228 13.10 -17.01 9.70
N GLN A 229 13.26 -16.72 10.99
CA GLN A 229 13.20 -17.74 12.04
C GLN A 229 11.83 -18.43 12.08
N GLU A 230 10.74 -17.68 11.92
CA GLU A 230 9.39 -18.24 11.87
C GLU A 230 9.19 -19.08 10.60
N ILE A 231 9.60 -18.59 9.43
CA ILE A 231 9.51 -19.34 8.16
C ILE A 231 10.34 -20.63 8.23
N ALA A 232 11.51 -20.62 8.87
CA ALA A 232 12.33 -21.82 9.06
C ALA A 232 11.66 -22.94 9.87
N THR A 233 10.56 -22.64 10.58
CA THR A 233 9.75 -23.65 11.26
C THR A 233 8.72 -24.32 10.35
N TRP A 234 8.50 -23.77 9.15
CA TRP A 234 7.55 -24.27 8.18
C TRP A 234 8.15 -25.45 7.40
N PRO A 235 7.33 -26.41 6.94
CA PRO A 235 7.82 -27.50 6.10
C PRO A 235 8.21 -26.97 4.72
N ASP A 236 9.42 -27.30 4.28
CA ASP A 236 9.84 -27.10 2.89
C ASP A 236 8.91 -27.83 1.93
N GLY A 237 8.60 -27.19 0.81
CA GLY A 237 7.76 -27.77 -0.21
C GLY A 237 7.19 -26.74 -1.18
N THR A 238 6.55 -27.25 -2.23
CA THR A 238 5.83 -26.44 -3.22
C THR A 238 4.40 -26.91 -3.30
N ALA A 239 3.46 -25.98 -3.24
CA ALA A 239 2.04 -26.21 -3.46
C ALA A 239 1.51 -25.24 -4.51
N SER A 240 0.38 -25.58 -5.11
CA SER A 240 -0.25 -24.73 -6.12
C SER A 240 -1.76 -24.69 -5.92
N PHE A 241 -2.34 -23.55 -6.23
CA PHE A 241 -3.77 -23.35 -6.18
C PHE A 241 -4.18 -22.38 -7.29
N THR A 242 -5.38 -22.60 -7.82
CA THR A 242 -5.97 -21.74 -8.84
C THR A 242 -7.35 -21.32 -8.37
N ASP A 243 -7.56 -20.01 -8.30
CA ASP A 243 -8.87 -19.40 -8.12
C ASP A 243 -9.28 -18.66 -9.40
N TYR A 244 -10.53 -18.22 -9.49
CA TYR A 244 -11.09 -17.62 -10.69
C TYR A 244 -11.88 -16.35 -10.38
N LEU A 245 -11.69 -15.31 -11.19
CA LEU A 245 -12.70 -14.27 -11.33
C LEU A 245 -13.76 -14.76 -12.33
N GLY A 246 -15.04 -14.55 -12.04
CA GLY A 246 -16.13 -14.95 -12.94
C GLY A 246 -16.42 -13.96 -14.08
N SER A 247 -15.59 -12.94 -14.26
CA SER A 247 -15.70 -11.95 -15.34
C SER A 247 -14.36 -11.30 -15.64
N ASP A 248 -14.17 -10.88 -16.90
CA ASP A 248 -13.04 -10.04 -17.34
C ASP A 248 -13.31 -8.53 -17.16
N GLY A 249 -14.44 -8.19 -16.51
CA GLY A 249 -14.96 -6.83 -16.32
C GLY A 249 -16.00 -6.40 -17.36
N ILE A 250 -16.15 -7.15 -18.45
CA ILE A 250 -17.09 -6.89 -19.55
C ILE A 250 -17.96 -8.11 -19.81
N ASP A 251 -17.32 -9.25 -20.05
CA ASP A 251 -17.94 -10.52 -20.36
C ASP A 251 -17.88 -11.46 -19.14
N ILE A 252 -18.85 -12.38 -19.03
CA ILE A 252 -18.85 -13.43 -18.00
C ILE A 252 -17.95 -14.56 -18.52
N VAL A 253 -16.75 -14.65 -17.96
CA VAL A 253 -15.71 -15.62 -18.32
C VAL A 253 -14.87 -15.91 -17.10
N ASP A 254 -14.38 -17.15 -17.00
CA ASP A 254 -13.45 -17.52 -15.94
C ASP A 254 -12.05 -16.97 -16.25
N VAL A 255 -11.54 -16.13 -15.35
CA VAL A 255 -10.18 -15.56 -15.43
C VAL A 255 -9.33 -16.21 -14.33
N PRO A 256 -8.42 -17.15 -14.67
CA PRO A 256 -7.63 -17.86 -13.68
C PRO A 256 -6.57 -16.96 -13.01
N ILE A 257 -6.52 -17.03 -11.68
CA ILE A 257 -5.44 -16.53 -10.83
C ILE A 257 -4.70 -17.75 -10.30
N VAL A 258 -3.46 -17.95 -10.74
CA VAL A 258 -2.67 -19.14 -10.42
C VAL A 258 -1.55 -18.73 -9.48
N ALA A 259 -1.43 -19.41 -8.33
CA ALA A 259 -0.34 -19.20 -7.39
C ALA A 259 0.41 -20.52 -7.16
N HIS A 260 1.72 -20.49 -7.40
CA HIS A 260 2.66 -21.52 -6.97
C HIS A 260 3.46 -20.99 -5.80
N VAL A 261 3.29 -21.58 -4.62
CA VAL A 261 4.01 -21.15 -3.40
C VAL A 261 5.05 -22.20 -3.05
N THR A 262 6.30 -21.75 -2.93
CA THR A 262 7.44 -22.57 -2.50
C THR A 262 7.98 -22.02 -1.18
N ILE A 263 8.10 -22.90 -0.19
CA ILE A 263 8.82 -22.67 1.06
C ILE A 263 10.14 -23.44 0.96
N ALA A 264 11.26 -22.74 1.16
CA ALA A 264 12.58 -23.34 1.12
C ALA A 264 13.49 -22.70 2.17
N GLY A 265 13.82 -23.46 3.22
CA GLY A 265 14.61 -22.96 4.34
C GLY A 265 13.86 -21.85 5.08
N ASP A 266 14.37 -20.62 4.98
CA ASP A 266 13.80 -19.45 5.66
C ASP A 266 13.16 -18.43 4.69
N GLU A 267 12.86 -18.85 3.46
CA GLU A 267 12.30 -18.01 2.39
C GLU A 267 10.99 -18.58 1.81
N VAL A 268 10.15 -17.66 1.34
CA VAL A 268 8.89 -17.95 0.64
C VAL A 268 8.93 -17.33 -0.74
N THR A 269 8.66 -18.12 -1.78
CA THR A 269 8.46 -17.62 -3.15
C THR A 269 7.01 -17.87 -3.57
N ALA A 270 6.29 -16.81 -3.94
CA ALA A 270 4.99 -16.89 -4.59
C ALA A 270 5.12 -16.53 -6.08
N ASP A 271 4.88 -17.49 -6.95
CA ASP A 271 4.91 -17.33 -8.40
C ASP A 271 3.50 -17.28 -8.97
N LEU A 272 3.14 -16.14 -9.55
CA LEU A 272 1.87 -15.86 -10.20
C LEU A 272 1.99 -15.69 -11.73
N THR A 273 3.15 -16.05 -12.32
CA THR A 273 3.45 -15.84 -13.74
C THR A 273 2.54 -16.61 -14.71
N ASP A 274 1.90 -17.68 -14.23
CA ASP A 274 0.94 -18.51 -14.96
C ASP A 274 -0.53 -18.01 -14.83
N SER A 275 -0.76 -16.88 -14.17
CA SER A 275 -2.07 -16.22 -14.16
C SER A 275 -2.49 -15.74 -15.55
N ALA A 276 -3.80 -15.51 -15.73
CA ALA A 276 -4.37 -15.12 -17.01
C ALA A 276 -3.67 -13.89 -17.64
N PRO A 277 -3.66 -13.76 -18.98
CA PRO A 277 -3.33 -12.50 -19.64
C PRO A 277 -4.16 -11.34 -19.07
N MET A 278 -3.67 -10.10 -19.22
CA MET A 278 -4.44 -8.92 -18.80
C MET A 278 -5.85 -9.00 -19.39
N VAL A 279 -6.85 -8.73 -18.55
CA VAL A 279 -8.24 -8.69 -18.96
C VAL A 279 -8.58 -7.37 -19.62
N ARG A 280 -9.67 -7.36 -20.39
CA ARG A 280 -10.11 -6.17 -21.12
C ARG A 280 -10.65 -5.09 -20.19
N GLY A 281 -11.34 -5.46 -19.11
CA GLY A 281 -11.83 -4.52 -18.12
C GLY A 281 -10.77 -4.08 -17.12
N SER A 282 -11.20 -3.40 -16.06
CA SER A 282 -10.31 -2.77 -15.07
C SER A 282 -9.96 -3.65 -13.87
N LEU A 283 -10.11 -4.96 -14.00
CA LEU A 283 -9.77 -5.94 -12.96
C LEU A 283 -8.27 -6.29 -12.98
N ASN A 284 -7.44 -5.64 -13.79
CA ASN A 284 -6.00 -5.89 -13.79
C ASN A 284 -5.32 -5.27 -12.56
N SER A 285 -4.30 -5.93 -12.01
CA SER A 285 -3.53 -5.46 -10.86
C SER A 285 -2.14 -4.97 -11.25
N THR A 286 -1.60 -4.00 -10.52
CA THR A 286 -0.16 -3.70 -10.58
C THR A 286 0.63 -4.77 -9.84
N ARG A 287 1.91 -4.93 -10.22
CA ARG A 287 2.83 -5.81 -9.49
C ARG A 287 2.93 -5.44 -8.01
N SER A 288 3.05 -4.15 -7.69
CA SER A 288 3.15 -3.64 -6.32
C SER A 288 1.94 -4.03 -5.46
N PHE A 289 0.76 -4.09 -6.07
CA PHE A 289 -0.45 -4.53 -5.39
C PHE A 289 -0.51 -6.04 -5.17
N VAL A 290 -0.07 -6.83 -6.16
CA VAL A 290 0.07 -8.29 -6.00
C VAL A 290 1.08 -8.63 -4.92
N GLU A 291 2.21 -7.92 -4.87
CA GLU A 291 3.19 -8.02 -3.78
C GLU A 291 2.54 -7.78 -2.41
N ALA A 292 1.71 -6.73 -2.27
CA ALA A 292 0.98 -6.46 -1.03
C ALA A 292 0.06 -7.62 -0.63
N CYS A 293 -0.65 -8.23 -1.58
CA CYS A 293 -1.52 -9.38 -1.33
C CYS A 293 -0.72 -10.60 -0.83
N VAL A 294 0.44 -10.87 -1.44
CA VAL A 294 1.32 -11.97 -1.00
C VAL A 294 1.91 -11.68 0.38
N TYR A 295 2.39 -10.46 0.63
CA TYR A 295 2.91 -10.07 1.93
C TYR A 295 1.86 -10.22 3.03
N GLN A 296 0.61 -9.83 2.75
CA GLN A 296 -0.51 -10.04 3.66
C GLN A 296 -0.73 -11.54 3.94
N ALA A 297 -0.77 -12.39 2.91
CA ALA A 297 -0.96 -13.84 3.07
C ALA A 297 0.11 -14.47 3.98
N VAL A 298 1.39 -14.18 3.69
CA VAL A 298 2.52 -14.70 4.47
C VAL A 298 2.48 -14.14 5.89
N ARG A 299 2.24 -12.83 6.05
CA ARG A 299 2.16 -12.17 7.37
C ARG A 299 1.06 -12.79 8.24
N ALA A 300 -0.09 -13.11 7.66
CA ALA A 300 -1.20 -13.76 8.36
C ALA A 300 -0.90 -15.20 8.79
N ALA A 301 0.02 -15.90 8.12
CA ALA A 301 0.45 -17.25 8.50
C ALA A 301 1.51 -17.28 9.61
N LEU A 302 2.16 -16.14 9.91
CA LEU A 302 3.10 -16.02 11.02
C LEU A 302 2.34 -16.08 12.36
N THR A 303 2.90 -16.81 13.34
CA THR A 303 2.31 -16.89 14.69
C THR A 303 3.00 -15.99 15.71
N VAL A 304 4.03 -15.27 15.27
CA VAL A 304 4.81 -14.34 16.08
C VAL A 304 4.51 -12.90 15.69
N GLU A 305 4.47 -12.03 16.69
CA GLU A 305 4.45 -10.58 16.45
C GLU A 305 5.80 -10.15 15.91
N VAL A 306 5.81 -9.49 14.75
CA VAL A 306 7.00 -8.84 14.19
C VAL A 306 6.73 -7.36 13.95
N PRO A 307 7.74 -6.48 14.09
CA PRO A 307 7.57 -5.07 13.76
C PRO A 307 7.24 -4.88 12.27
N ASN A 308 6.39 -3.90 11.95
CA ASN A 308 6.03 -3.57 10.56
C ASN A 308 7.11 -2.72 9.89
N THR A 309 8.23 -3.36 9.54
CA THR A 309 9.33 -2.74 8.79
C THR A 309 9.53 -3.45 7.46
N ALA A 310 10.34 -2.86 6.57
CA ALA A 310 10.75 -3.46 5.31
C ALA A 310 11.44 -4.83 5.49
N GLY A 311 11.96 -5.13 6.68
CA GLY A 311 12.56 -6.42 7.00
C GLY A 311 11.57 -7.58 6.92
N ALA A 312 10.28 -7.31 7.15
CA ALA A 312 9.24 -8.33 7.10
C ALA A 312 9.04 -8.93 5.70
N PHE A 313 9.46 -8.22 4.66
CA PHE A 313 9.25 -8.62 3.27
C PHE A 313 10.52 -9.18 2.60
N ARG A 314 11.71 -8.97 3.19
CA ARG A 314 12.99 -9.44 2.64
C ARG A 314 13.05 -10.95 2.34
N PRO A 315 12.47 -11.86 3.15
CA PRO A 315 12.47 -13.29 2.84
C PRO A 315 11.30 -13.74 1.94
N ILE A 316 10.54 -12.80 1.37
CA ILE A 316 9.37 -13.08 0.54
C ILE A 316 9.65 -12.61 -0.88
N HIS A 317 9.59 -13.55 -1.83
CA HIS A 317 9.81 -13.29 -3.24
C HIS A 317 8.50 -13.45 -4.01
N VAL A 318 8.18 -12.46 -4.82
CA VAL A 318 6.96 -12.45 -5.64
C VAL A 318 7.36 -12.40 -7.10
N LEU A 319 6.89 -13.37 -7.87
CA LEU A 319 7.12 -13.45 -9.30
C LEU A 319 5.80 -13.19 -10.03
N THR A 320 5.83 -12.19 -10.91
CA THR A 320 4.74 -11.83 -11.80
C THR A 320 5.28 -11.72 -13.23
N LYS A 321 4.37 -11.67 -14.20
CA LYS A 321 4.72 -11.52 -15.61
C LYS A 321 4.00 -10.29 -16.18
N PRO A 322 4.72 -9.28 -16.71
CA PRO A 322 4.10 -8.14 -17.36
C PRO A 322 3.12 -8.57 -18.46
N GLY A 323 1.95 -7.94 -18.49
CA GLY A 323 0.88 -8.27 -19.44
C GLY A 323 -0.06 -9.38 -18.99
N THR A 324 -0.01 -9.76 -17.72
CA THR A 324 -0.98 -10.64 -17.06
C THR A 324 -1.94 -9.83 -16.19
N VAL A 325 -3.02 -10.45 -15.72
CA VAL A 325 -3.96 -9.85 -14.76
C VAL A 325 -3.28 -9.50 -13.42
N ALA A 326 -2.14 -10.12 -13.12
CA ALA A 326 -1.31 -9.86 -11.94
C ALA A 326 -0.26 -8.75 -12.15
N GLU A 327 -0.04 -8.31 -13.40
CA GLU A 327 0.88 -7.21 -13.70
C GLU A 327 0.45 -6.48 -14.98
N VAL A 328 -0.43 -5.51 -14.79
CA VAL A 328 -0.95 -4.64 -15.84
C VAL A 328 0.17 -3.84 -16.50
N VAL A 329 0.08 -3.67 -17.81
CA VAL A 329 0.94 -2.76 -18.58
C VAL A 329 0.09 -1.77 -19.36
N MET A 330 0.68 -0.63 -19.72
CA MET A 330 0.02 0.39 -20.53
C MET A 330 -0.55 -0.20 -21.83
N PRO A 331 -1.77 0.20 -22.25
CA PRO A 331 -2.66 1.20 -21.63
C PRO A 331 -3.72 0.61 -20.66
N GLY A 332 -3.52 -0.61 -20.14
CA GLY A 332 -4.54 -1.34 -19.37
C GLY A 332 -5.08 -0.59 -18.15
N ALA A 333 -6.35 -0.84 -17.85
CA ALA A 333 -7.12 -0.27 -16.75
C ALA A 333 -6.97 -1.09 -15.44
N SER A 334 -6.98 -0.45 -14.27
CA SER A 334 -6.80 -1.12 -12.97
C SER A 334 -7.69 -0.58 -11.82
N SER A 335 -8.67 0.28 -12.10
CA SER A 335 -9.54 0.89 -11.08
C SER A 335 -10.24 -0.11 -10.18
N MET A 336 -10.58 -1.30 -10.69
CA MET A 336 -11.28 -2.37 -9.97
C MET A 336 -10.35 -3.53 -9.54
N ARG A 337 -9.03 -3.30 -9.53
CA ARG A 337 -8.02 -4.26 -9.05
C ARG A 337 -8.33 -4.86 -7.68
N GLY A 338 -9.04 -4.13 -6.81
CA GLY A 338 -9.39 -4.62 -5.46
C GLY A 338 -10.07 -6.00 -5.49
N VAL A 339 -10.98 -6.20 -6.44
CA VAL A 339 -11.68 -7.49 -6.65
C VAL A 339 -10.69 -8.61 -6.95
N THR A 340 -9.72 -8.33 -7.83
CA THR A 340 -8.64 -9.27 -8.18
C THR A 340 -7.69 -9.51 -7.03
N GLY A 341 -7.39 -8.50 -6.22
CA GLY A 341 -6.52 -8.63 -5.05
C GLY A 341 -7.02 -9.65 -4.03
N PHE A 342 -8.33 -9.70 -3.79
CA PHE A 342 -8.92 -10.74 -2.93
C PHE A 342 -8.77 -12.14 -3.52
N ARG A 343 -8.93 -12.31 -4.84
CA ARG A 343 -8.67 -13.59 -5.53
C ARG A 343 -7.18 -13.98 -5.51
N VAL A 344 -6.27 -13.01 -5.62
CA VAL A 344 -4.83 -13.23 -5.44
C VAL A 344 -4.55 -13.72 -4.02
N LEU A 345 -5.12 -13.06 -3.01
CA LEU A 345 -4.98 -13.46 -1.60
C LEU A 345 -5.52 -14.88 -1.38
N ASP A 346 -6.71 -15.20 -1.89
CA ASP A 346 -7.31 -16.53 -1.78
C ASP A 346 -6.48 -17.60 -2.50
N ALA A 347 -5.93 -17.30 -3.68
CA ALA A 347 -5.08 -18.23 -4.41
C ALA A 347 -3.77 -18.53 -3.65
N VAL A 348 -3.12 -17.50 -3.11
CA VAL A 348 -1.90 -17.65 -2.30
C VAL A 348 -2.19 -18.41 -1.01
N ASN A 349 -3.29 -18.08 -0.32
CA ASN A 349 -3.73 -18.79 0.89
C ASN A 349 -4.09 -20.25 0.57
N GLY A 350 -4.75 -20.53 -0.55
CA GLY A 350 -5.08 -21.89 -0.98
C GLY A 350 -3.84 -22.76 -1.22
N ALA A 351 -2.74 -22.17 -1.72
CA ALA A 351 -1.46 -22.85 -1.83
C ALA A 351 -0.78 -23.00 -0.45
N LEU A 352 -0.72 -21.92 0.35
CA LEU A 352 -0.12 -21.96 1.69
C LEU A 352 -0.85 -22.93 2.63
N ALA A 353 -2.18 -23.04 2.58
CA ALA A 353 -2.98 -23.93 3.42
C ALA A 353 -2.66 -25.42 3.19
N GLN A 354 -2.17 -25.79 2.00
CA GLN A 354 -1.71 -27.15 1.72
C GLN A 354 -0.38 -27.46 2.42
N LEU A 355 0.47 -26.45 2.63
CA LEU A 355 1.76 -26.56 3.32
C LEU A 355 1.61 -26.33 4.83
N LEU A 356 0.68 -25.46 5.23
CA LEU A 356 0.46 -24.95 6.59
C LEU A 356 -1.02 -25.08 7.03
N PRO A 357 -1.60 -26.30 7.03
CA PRO A 357 -3.04 -26.49 7.25
C PRO A 357 -3.54 -26.05 8.63
N SER A 358 -2.64 -25.90 9.62
CA SER A 358 -2.98 -25.44 10.97
C SER A 358 -2.80 -23.94 11.18
N ARG A 359 -2.44 -23.17 10.15
CA ARG A 359 -2.14 -21.72 10.27
C ARG A 359 -2.97 -20.84 9.34
N VAL A 360 -3.37 -21.37 8.18
CA VAL A 360 -4.01 -20.58 7.13
C VAL A 360 -5.51 -20.80 7.14
N ALA A 361 -6.27 -19.70 7.05
CA ALA A 361 -7.72 -19.75 6.94
C ALA A 361 -8.18 -20.24 5.54
N ALA A 362 -9.40 -20.75 5.46
CA ALA A 362 -10.05 -20.99 4.18
C ALA A 362 -10.26 -19.67 3.40
N ALA A 363 -10.50 -19.76 2.09
CA ALA A 363 -10.89 -18.62 1.28
C ALA A 363 -12.18 -17.97 1.82
N GLY A 364 -12.26 -16.64 1.76
CA GLY A 364 -13.46 -15.90 2.13
C GLY A 364 -14.49 -15.86 0.99
N GLU A 365 -15.42 -14.90 1.04
CA GLU A 365 -16.26 -14.60 -0.13
C GLU A 365 -15.44 -14.14 -1.36
N GLY A 366 -14.25 -13.61 -1.06
CA GLY A 366 -13.20 -13.07 -1.91
C GLY A 366 -13.61 -11.95 -2.84
N GLY A 367 -14.03 -10.89 -2.19
CA GLY A 367 -14.00 -9.57 -2.76
C GLY A 367 -15.12 -8.72 -2.23
N ASN A 368 -14.82 -7.45 -2.01
CA ASN A 368 -15.83 -6.46 -1.78
C ASN A 368 -16.77 -6.34 -3.00
N THR A 369 -18.06 -6.18 -2.73
CA THR A 369 -19.02 -5.68 -3.71
C THR A 369 -19.11 -4.16 -3.57
N LEU A 370 -18.85 -3.42 -4.64
CA LEU A 370 -18.86 -1.96 -4.60
C LEU A 370 -20.19 -1.39 -5.12
N ALA A 371 -20.79 -0.48 -4.34
CA ALA A 371 -21.92 0.33 -4.76
C ALA A 371 -21.46 1.77 -4.93
N ILE A 372 -21.39 2.22 -6.19
CA ILE A 372 -20.84 3.53 -6.54
C ILE A 372 -21.82 4.27 -7.45
N PHE A 373 -22.26 5.44 -7.00
CA PHE A 373 -23.11 6.31 -7.79
C PHE A 373 -22.98 7.76 -7.32
N GLY A 374 -23.28 8.70 -8.19
CA GLY A 374 -23.25 10.11 -7.86
C GLY A 374 -24.24 10.90 -8.69
N SER A 375 -24.65 12.05 -8.17
CA SER A 375 -25.56 12.96 -8.87
C SER A 375 -25.43 14.39 -8.31
N GLU A 376 -26.17 15.30 -8.91
CA GLU A 376 -26.41 16.64 -8.38
C GLU A 376 -27.57 16.59 -7.37
N ARG A 377 -27.40 17.29 -6.26
CA ARG A 377 -28.42 17.51 -5.23
C ARG A 377 -29.33 18.65 -5.64
N PRO A 378 -30.55 18.74 -5.06
CA PRO A 378 -31.47 19.86 -5.34
C PRO A 378 -30.91 21.26 -5.03
N ASP A 379 -29.89 21.37 -4.18
CA ASP A 379 -29.22 22.63 -3.83
C ASP A 379 -28.05 23.00 -4.78
N GLY A 380 -27.84 22.22 -5.84
CA GLY A 380 -26.75 22.38 -6.81
C GLY A 380 -25.42 21.76 -6.36
N GLY A 381 -25.34 21.20 -5.15
CA GLY A 381 -24.18 20.46 -4.68
C GLY A 381 -24.04 19.11 -5.38
N ARG A 382 -22.82 18.61 -5.57
CA ARG A 382 -22.60 17.24 -6.07
C ARG A 382 -22.38 16.28 -4.91
N PHE A 383 -22.76 15.02 -5.09
CA PHE A 383 -22.38 13.95 -4.18
C PHE A 383 -21.92 12.72 -4.94
N ILE A 384 -21.07 11.94 -4.27
CA ILE A 384 -20.67 10.61 -4.68
C ILE A 384 -20.89 9.73 -3.46
N PHE A 385 -21.63 8.65 -3.67
CA PHE A 385 -21.76 7.55 -2.75
C PHE A 385 -20.78 6.47 -3.18
N TYR A 386 -19.96 6.03 -2.24
CA TYR A 386 -18.92 5.03 -2.46
C TYR A 386 -18.91 4.12 -1.25
N GLU A 387 -19.45 2.91 -1.42
CA GLU A 387 -19.57 1.93 -0.33
C GLU A 387 -18.96 0.61 -0.75
N LEU A 388 -18.13 0.07 0.14
CA LEU A 388 -17.54 -1.26 0.02
C LEU A 388 -18.34 -2.20 0.91
N VAL A 389 -19.16 -3.06 0.29
CA VAL A 389 -19.83 -4.14 1.00
C VAL A 389 -18.86 -5.31 1.07
N VAL A 390 -18.28 -5.51 2.24
CA VAL A 390 -17.45 -6.67 2.56
C VAL A 390 -18.28 -7.68 3.34
N GLY A 391 -18.16 -8.94 2.99
CA GLY A 391 -18.76 -10.06 3.71
C GLY A 391 -17.74 -10.80 4.55
N THR A 392 -17.90 -12.12 4.60
CA THR A 392 -17.37 -12.95 5.67
C THR A 392 -15.97 -13.46 5.38
N TRP A 393 -15.16 -13.56 6.44
CA TRP A 393 -13.86 -14.25 6.38
C TRP A 393 -14.07 -15.75 6.25
N GLY A 394 -13.10 -16.46 5.67
CA GLY A 394 -13.11 -17.91 5.68
C GLY A 394 -12.86 -18.47 7.09
N ALA A 395 -13.31 -19.70 7.33
CA ALA A 395 -13.06 -20.39 8.59
C ALA A 395 -11.57 -20.56 8.86
N THR A 396 -11.18 -20.42 10.11
CA THR A 396 -9.81 -20.70 10.56
C THR A 396 -9.71 -22.17 11.00
N PRO A 397 -8.50 -22.70 11.22
CA PRO A 397 -8.33 -24.03 11.79
C PRO A 397 -9.00 -24.23 13.17
N GLU A 398 -9.31 -23.15 13.88
CA GLU A 398 -9.80 -23.18 15.26
C GLU A 398 -11.22 -22.62 15.45
N ALA A 399 -11.79 -21.95 14.44
CA ALA A 399 -13.08 -21.28 14.55
C ALA A 399 -13.77 -21.09 13.19
N ASP A 400 -15.10 -21.02 13.22
CA ASP A 400 -15.93 -20.61 12.08
C ASP A 400 -15.51 -19.23 11.57
N GLY A 401 -15.79 -18.97 10.28
CA GLY A 401 -15.64 -17.63 9.70
C GLY A 401 -16.63 -16.66 10.35
N ASN A 402 -16.21 -15.40 10.49
CA ASN A 402 -17.05 -14.32 11.01
C ASN A 402 -18.17 -13.93 10.05
#